data_AF-A0AA38Y8T8-F1
#
_entry.id   AF-A0AA38Y8T8-F1
#
_cell.length_a   1.000
_cell.length_b   1.000
_cell.length_c   1.000
_cell.angle_alpha   90.00
_cell.angle_beta   90.00
_cell.angle_gamma   90.00
#
_symmetry.space_group_name_H-M   'P 1'
#
loop_
_entity.id
_entity.type
_entity.pdbx_description
1 polymer ?
#
loop_
_entity_poly.entity_id
_entity_poly.type
_entity_poly.pdbx_seq_one_letter_code
_entity_poly.pdbx_strand_id
1 'polypeptide(L)'
;MKPLLQAAEKERKWLLPRTNVTGPNANDYECESARAPDYYGIGVRLANAYVPGDIGGALDTNAIFLFANLVAMVRCTITKVLTQLDCVILMHLSGGTVFSVLSLWGYRTCHFKEEGPKGIRHFGGFGTHLRLLLAMSVSVFGLWFWLIGIKPHTTDILTDTGPCATVYTFMFAKVKADGGVRIFYIIVCICCTIYFGTMLLVSSVSLYARVAKGVILAKRSKWRTSTRLHYATGLYTKELRRIFYALRVANFIWIVWSVIMIECTLNFNHVKGVLGPGNRIFFPSQLIPMIIGAFSFVRLCYKLLEKWRDPDDEPSLPTDVHTSILTSSQSSETPQQFRKKTRLFKLLAPPTDTLVRGPKEATPEDNDIDDLMRNAPTSLRYLVSWLPWLSLLHWWKNDGDRLNFHKSWTNQEKRRSCSPAATLQGTPTSATFANPYKASLPE
;
A
#
# COMPACT_ATOMS: atom_id res chain seq x y z
N MET A 1 -27.24 -47.96 -8.54
CA MET A 1 -26.16 -47.98 -7.54
C MET A 1 -24.74 -47.90 -8.14
N LYS A 2 -24.37 -48.72 -9.15
CA LYS A 2 -23.09 -48.60 -9.89
C LYS A 2 -22.74 -47.21 -10.47
N PRO A 3 -23.67 -46.43 -11.07
CA PRO A 3 -23.32 -45.12 -11.62
C PRO A 3 -23.04 -44.04 -10.56
N LEU A 4 -23.64 -44.14 -9.36
CA LEU A 4 -23.35 -43.24 -8.24
C LEU A 4 -21.97 -43.52 -7.62
N LEU A 5 -21.58 -44.80 -7.56
CA LEU A 5 -20.24 -45.21 -7.14
C LEU A 5 -19.17 -44.74 -8.13
N GLN A 6 -19.41 -44.87 -9.44
CA GLN A 6 -18.49 -44.36 -10.46
C GLN A 6 -18.40 -42.83 -10.47
N ALA A 7 -19.50 -42.10 -10.21
CA ALA A 7 -19.47 -40.65 -10.09
C ALA A 7 -18.69 -40.20 -8.84
N ALA A 8 -18.91 -40.84 -7.69
CA ALA A 8 -18.18 -40.57 -6.46
C ALA A 8 -16.69 -40.95 -6.55
N GLU A 9 -16.36 -42.02 -7.28
CA GLU A 9 -14.99 -42.45 -7.54
C GLU A 9 -14.29 -41.54 -8.56
N LYS A 10 -15.03 -41.01 -9.54
CA LYS A 10 -14.54 -39.99 -10.48
C LYS A 10 -14.29 -38.66 -9.78
N GLU A 11 -15.16 -38.22 -8.87
CA GLU A 11 -14.94 -37.04 -8.03
C GLU A 11 -13.74 -37.21 -7.08
N ARG A 12 -13.58 -38.39 -6.46
CA ARG A 12 -12.39 -38.69 -5.63
C ARG A 12 -11.09 -38.75 -6.45
N LYS A 13 -11.14 -39.22 -7.70
CA LYS A 13 -9.98 -39.22 -8.60
C LYS A 13 -9.48 -37.82 -8.95
N TRP A 14 -10.33 -36.80 -8.90
CA TRP A 14 -9.89 -35.41 -9.05
C TRP A 14 -9.27 -34.83 -7.77
N LEU A 15 -9.51 -35.46 -6.61
CA LEU A 15 -9.03 -35.06 -5.28
C LEU A 15 -7.71 -35.71 -4.88
N LEU A 16 -7.32 -36.81 -5.52
CA LEU A 16 -6.02 -37.44 -5.30
C LEU A 16 -4.96 -36.71 -6.14
N PRO A 17 -3.82 -36.31 -5.56
CA PRO A 17 -2.68 -35.82 -6.33
C PRO A 17 -2.28 -36.94 -7.29
N ARG A 18 -2.36 -36.68 -8.59
CA ARG A 18 -1.67 -37.52 -9.55
C ARG A 18 -0.19 -37.20 -9.44
N THR A 19 0.52 -37.89 -8.55
CA THR A 19 1.95 -38.13 -8.76
C THR A 19 2.05 -39.13 -9.90
N ASN A 20 1.78 -38.70 -11.14
CA ASN A 20 2.02 -39.52 -12.31
C ASN A 20 3.54 -39.55 -12.50
N VAL A 21 4.19 -40.46 -11.80
CA VAL A 21 5.54 -40.91 -12.11
C VAL A 21 5.45 -41.69 -13.41
N THR A 22 5.32 -40.98 -14.54
CA THR A 22 5.17 -41.61 -15.87
C THR A 22 6.41 -41.48 -16.74
N GLY A 23 7.50 -40.90 -16.22
CA GLY A 23 8.78 -40.83 -16.91
C GLY A 23 9.54 -42.17 -16.86
N PRO A 24 10.08 -42.67 -17.98
CA PRO A 24 10.91 -43.90 -18.00
C PRO A 24 12.29 -43.71 -17.36
N ASN A 25 12.72 -42.46 -17.11
CA ASN A 25 14.01 -42.13 -16.50
C ASN A 25 13.82 -41.53 -15.10
N ALA A 26 14.75 -41.83 -14.17
CA ALA A 26 14.79 -41.24 -12.82
C ALA A 26 15.02 -39.71 -12.78
N ASN A 27 15.10 -39.04 -13.93
CA ASN A 27 15.22 -37.59 -14.04
C ASN A 27 13.95 -36.93 -14.63
N ASP A 28 12.94 -37.70 -15.01
CA ASP A 28 11.67 -37.23 -15.58
C ASP A 28 10.54 -37.17 -14.54
N TYR A 29 10.88 -36.87 -13.28
CA TYR A 29 9.86 -36.61 -12.26
C TYR A 29 9.31 -35.19 -12.42
N GLU A 30 8.02 -35.09 -12.74
CA GLU A 30 7.26 -33.85 -12.61
C GLU A 30 6.64 -33.83 -11.20
N CYS A 31 7.27 -33.10 -10.28
CA CYS A 31 6.76 -32.91 -8.91
C CYS A 31 5.63 -31.87 -8.87
N GLU A 32 4.74 -31.92 -9.85
CA GLU A 32 3.69 -30.95 -10.05
C GLU A 32 2.46 -31.32 -9.23
N SER A 33 2.06 -30.41 -8.35
CA SER A 33 0.75 -30.47 -7.73
C SER A 33 -0.30 -30.33 -8.83
N ALA A 34 -1.15 -31.35 -9.00
CA ALA A 34 -2.23 -31.38 -10.00
C ALA A 34 -3.23 -30.20 -9.89
N ARG A 35 -3.12 -29.38 -8.84
CA ARG A 35 -4.02 -28.25 -8.55
C ARG A 35 -3.31 -26.92 -8.32
N ALA A 36 -1.98 -26.88 -8.29
CA ALA A 36 -1.24 -25.67 -7.92
C ALA A 36 -0.14 -25.19 -8.89
N PRO A 37 -0.11 -25.56 -10.19
CA PRO A 37 1.01 -25.16 -11.06
C PRO A 37 1.15 -23.62 -11.23
N ASP A 38 0.13 -22.85 -10.86
CA ASP A 38 -0.09 -21.50 -11.36
C ASP A 38 -0.23 -20.39 -10.28
N TYR A 39 0.15 -20.61 -9.02
CA TYR A 39 0.24 -19.48 -8.07
C TYR A 39 1.32 -18.44 -8.46
N TYR A 40 2.11 -18.73 -9.51
CA TYR A 40 3.43 -18.15 -9.75
C TYR A 40 3.56 -17.35 -11.03
N GLY A 41 2.47 -17.20 -11.81
CA GLY A 41 2.49 -16.61 -13.14
C GLY A 41 3.11 -15.20 -13.21
N ILE A 42 3.73 -14.93 -14.36
CA ILE A 42 4.38 -13.66 -14.76
C ILE A 42 3.52 -12.41 -14.47
N GLY A 43 2.19 -12.52 -14.49
CA GLY A 43 1.27 -11.39 -14.29
C GLY A 43 1.46 -10.69 -12.93
N VAL A 44 1.69 -11.45 -11.85
CA VAL A 44 1.95 -10.88 -10.51
C VAL A 44 3.27 -10.11 -10.46
N ARG A 45 4.23 -10.52 -11.29
CA ARG A 45 5.61 -10.04 -11.30
C ARG A 45 5.76 -8.75 -12.09
N LEU A 46 5.04 -8.63 -13.21
CA LEU A 46 5.05 -7.43 -14.04
C LEU A 46 4.36 -6.23 -13.37
N ALA A 47 3.31 -6.46 -12.57
CA ALA A 47 2.61 -5.38 -11.88
C ALA A 47 3.44 -4.68 -10.79
N ASN A 48 4.32 -5.42 -10.11
CA ASN A 48 5.12 -4.86 -9.02
C ASN A 48 6.42 -4.18 -9.47
N ALA A 49 6.97 -4.56 -10.64
CA ALA A 49 8.31 -4.13 -11.03
C ALA A 49 8.40 -2.67 -11.54
N TYR A 50 7.30 -2.06 -12.02
CA TYR A 50 7.43 -0.85 -12.84
C TYR A 50 6.50 0.33 -12.54
N VAL A 51 5.82 0.40 -11.38
CA VAL A 51 4.95 1.55 -11.06
C VAL A 51 5.51 2.44 -9.95
N PRO A 52 6.53 3.29 -10.16
CA PRO A 52 6.96 4.25 -9.16
C PRO A 52 6.14 5.55 -9.11
N GLY A 53 5.28 5.79 -10.10
CA GLY A 53 4.58 7.08 -10.30
C GLY A 53 3.11 7.10 -9.90
N ASP A 54 2.48 5.95 -9.69
CA ASP A 54 1.05 5.82 -9.43
C ASP A 54 0.78 4.92 -8.21
N ILE A 55 1.78 4.89 -7.33
CA ILE A 55 1.89 3.91 -6.25
C ILE A 55 0.68 3.99 -5.31
N GLY A 56 0.04 5.15 -5.13
CA GLY A 56 -1.15 5.28 -4.29
C GLY A 56 -2.25 4.27 -4.64
N GLY A 57 -2.59 4.15 -5.93
CA GLY A 57 -3.57 3.17 -6.41
C GLY A 57 -3.02 1.75 -6.44
N ALA A 58 -1.75 1.57 -6.82
CA ALA A 58 -1.11 0.26 -6.82
C ALA A 58 -0.98 -0.33 -5.40
N LEU A 59 -0.84 0.49 -4.36
CA LEU A 59 -0.71 0.04 -2.97
C LEU A 59 -2.01 -0.56 -2.43
N ASP A 60 -3.17 -0.06 -2.89
CA ASP A 60 -4.47 -0.65 -2.56
C ASP A 60 -4.70 -1.95 -3.32
N THR A 61 -4.37 -1.99 -4.61
CA THR A 61 -4.39 -3.23 -5.41
C THR A 61 -3.49 -4.30 -4.80
N ASN A 62 -2.31 -3.93 -4.34
CA ASN A 62 -1.36 -4.85 -3.72
C ASN A 62 -1.80 -5.32 -2.33
N ALA A 63 -2.48 -4.46 -1.56
CA ALA A 63 -3.10 -4.88 -0.30
C ALA A 63 -4.25 -5.88 -0.55
N ILE A 64 -5.08 -5.64 -1.56
CA ILE A 64 -6.16 -6.57 -1.96
C ILE A 64 -5.56 -7.90 -2.42
N PHE A 65 -4.51 -7.86 -3.24
CA PHE A 65 -3.80 -9.05 -3.69
C PHE A 65 -3.23 -9.86 -2.52
N LEU A 66 -2.53 -9.20 -1.59
CA LEU A 66 -1.97 -9.87 -0.43
C LEU A 66 -3.04 -10.43 0.51
N PHE A 67 -4.17 -9.73 0.67
CA PHE A 67 -5.32 -10.24 1.40
C PHE A 67 -5.92 -11.48 0.72
N ALA A 68 -6.12 -11.45 -0.60
CA ALA A 68 -6.62 -12.58 -1.36
C ALA A 68 -5.69 -13.81 -1.23
N ASN A 69 -4.37 -13.58 -1.33
CA ASN A 69 -3.37 -14.64 -1.12
C ASN A 69 -3.43 -15.20 0.30
N LEU A 70 -3.54 -14.34 1.33
CA LEU A 70 -3.65 -14.79 2.71
C LEU A 70 -4.89 -15.65 2.93
N VAL A 71 -6.05 -15.21 2.41
CA VAL A 71 -7.30 -15.99 2.50
C VAL A 71 -7.16 -17.32 1.75
N ALA A 72 -6.55 -17.33 0.56
CA ALA A 72 -6.29 -18.54 -0.20
C ALA A 72 -5.36 -19.49 0.57
N MET A 73 -4.25 -19.00 1.12
CA MET A 73 -3.32 -19.78 1.93
C MET A 73 -4.02 -20.41 3.13
N VAL A 74 -4.76 -19.62 3.91
CA VAL A 74 -5.48 -20.12 5.10
C VAL A 74 -6.53 -21.14 4.69
N ARG A 75 -7.36 -20.85 3.68
CA ARG A 75 -8.41 -21.76 3.24
C ARG A 75 -7.83 -23.07 2.70
N CYS A 76 -6.85 -23.00 1.80
CA CYS A 76 -6.22 -24.18 1.20
C CYS A 76 -5.46 -25.02 2.24
N THR A 77 -4.89 -24.38 3.26
CA THR A 77 -4.28 -25.07 4.42
C THR A 77 -5.35 -25.83 5.21
N ILE A 78 -6.46 -25.18 5.56
CA ILE A 78 -7.57 -25.80 6.31
C ILE A 78 -8.19 -26.95 5.53
N THR A 79 -8.36 -26.81 4.21
CA THR A 79 -8.92 -27.86 3.36
C THR A 79 -7.92 -28.95 2.99
N LYS A 80 -6.66 -28.88 3.48
CA LYS A 80 -5.59 -29.85 3.17
C LYS A 80 -5.31 -29.99 1.67
N VAL A 81 -5.50 -28.90 0.92
CA VAL A 81 -5.29 -28.86 -0.54
C VAL A 81 -3.91 -28.30 -0.89
N LEU A 82 -3.30 -27.54 0.01
CA LEU A 82 -2.04 -26.87 -0.22
C LEU A 82 -0.87 -27.84 0.00
N THR A 83 0.05 -27.95 -0.95
CA THR A 83 1.30 -28.71 -0.77
C THR A 83 2.33 -27.88 -0.01
N GLN A 84 3.37 -28.53 0.52
CA GLN A 84 4.48 -27.84 1.18
C GLN A 84 5.21 -26.87 0.24
N LEU A 85 5.44 -27.30 -1.01
CA LEU A 85 6.04 -26.47 -2.04
C LEU A 85 5.19 -25.22 -2.30
N ASP A 86 3.87 -25.40 -2.37
CA ASP A 86 2.97 -24.28 -2.63
C ASP A 86 3.06 -23.20 -1.55
N CYS A 87 3.08 -23.63 -0.29
CA CYS A 87 3.28 -22.76 0.86
C CYS A 87 4.62 -22.03 0.80
N VAL A 88 5.73 -22.71 0.49
CA VAL A 88 7.06 -22.07 0.42
C VAL A 88 7.04 -20.95 -0.61
N ILE A 89 6.49 -21.20 -1.79
CA ILE A 89 6.51 -20.19 -2.84
C ILE A 89 5.52 -19.05 -2.54
N LEU A 90 4.34 -19.36 -1.98
CA LEU A 90 3.40 -18.33 -1.50
C LEU A 90 4.01 -17.50 -0.36
N MET A 91 4.86 -18.09 0.50
CA MET A 91 5.63 -17.36 1.50
C MET A 91 6.65 -16.43 0.85
N HIS A 92 7.40 -16.88 -0.15
CA HIS A 92 8.35 -16.02 -0.89
C HIS A 92 7.63 -14.86 -1.57
N LEU A 93 6.48 -15.13 -2.19
CA LEU A 93 5.65 -14.12 -2.84
C LEU A 93 5.11 -13.10 -1.83
N SER A 94 4.60 -13.59 -0.70
CA SER A 94 4.08 -12.74 0.37
C SER A 94 5.19 -11.92 1.02
N GLY A 95 6.35 -12.52 1.30
CA GLY A 95 7.53 -11.84 1.82
C GLY A 95 8.05 -10.78 0.86
N GLY A 96 8.16 -11.12 -0.43
CA GLY A 96 8.49 -10.18 -1.50
C GLY A 96 7.55 -8.98 -1.50
N THR A 97 6.24 -9.22 -1.43
CA THR A 97 5.21 -8.16 -1.41
C THR A 97 5.26 -7.31 -0.13
N VAL A 98 5.48 -7.93 1.03
CA VAL A 98 5.59 -7.24 2.34
C VAL A 98 6.78 -6.29 2.36
N PHE A 99 7.95 -6.75 1.93
CA PHE A 99 9.17 -5.94 1.99
C PHE A 99 9.28 -4.92 0.85
N SER A 100 8.71 -5.20 -0.33
CA SER A 100 8.73 -4.25 -1.44
C SER A 100 7.61 -3.21 -1.34
N VAL A 101 6.37 -3.65 -1.45
CA VAL A 101 5.22 -2.77 -1.67
C VAL A 101 4.53 -2.37 -0.38
N LEU A 102 4.23 -3.33 0.50
CA LEU A 102 3.57 -3.04 1.76
C LEU A 102 4.54 -2.53 2.83
N SER A 103 5.80 -2.33 2.48
CA SER A 103 6.72 -1.63 3.36
C SER A 103 6.09 -0.28 3.69
N LEU A 104 5.96 -0.03 4.99
CA LEU A 104 5.47 1.24 5.52
C LEU A 104 6.21 2.43 4.88
N TRP A 105 7.46 2.17 4.55
CA TRP A 105 8.36 3.01 3.79
C TRP A 105 7.92 3.28 2.37
N GLY A 106 7.57 2.24 1.61
CA GLY A 106 6.96 2.36 0.29
C GLY A 106 5.82 3.36 0.34
N TYR A 107 4.83 3.15 1.22
CA TYR A 107 3.70 4.08 1.37
C TYR A 107 4.13 5.53 1.67
N ARG A 108 5.10 5.73 2.56
CA ARG A 108 5.59 7.07 2.92
C ARG A 108 6.39 7.74 1.81
N THR A 109 7.20 6.99 1.06
CA THR A 109 8.00 7.52 -0.06
C THR A 109 7.09 8.13 -1.14
N CYS A 110 5.91 7.54 -1.34
CA CYS A 110 4.97 7.93 -2.38
C CYS A 110 4.35 9.29 -2.06
N HIS A 111 3.70 9.38 -0.90
CA HIS A 111 3.10 10.62 -0.44
C HIS A 111 4.13 11.73 -0.23
N PHE A 112 5.37 11.38 0.13
CA PHE A 112 6.43 12.38 0.24
C PHE A 112 6.83 12.98 -1.11
N LYS A 113 6.84 12.19 -2.19
CA LYS A 113 7.16 12.70 -3.52
C LYS A 113 6.13 13.74 -3.99
N GLU A 114 4.86 13.52 -3.68
CA GLU A 114 3.75 14.36 -4.13
C GLU A 114 3.51 15.57 -3.22
N GLU A 115 3.59 15.38 -1.91
CA GLU A 115 3.17 16.39 -0.91
C GLU A 115 4.33 16.90 -0.04
N GLY A 116 5.55 16.39 -0.25
CA GLY A 116 6.70 16.70 0.60
C GLY A 116 6.51 16.24 2.05
N PRO A 117 7.02 16.98 3.04
CA PRO A 117 6.88 16.65 4.46
C PRO A 117 5.42 16.52 4.92
N LYS A 118 4.46 17.14 4.21
CA LYS A 118 3.03 17.03 4.52
C LYS A 118 2.48 15.64 4.26
N GLY A 119 3.09 14.87 3.35
CA GLY A 119 2.70 13.50 3.01
C GLY A 119 2.74 12.54 4.20
N ILE A 120 3.55 12.81 5.24
CA ILE A 120 3.57 12.01 6.47
C ILE A 120 2.24 12.11 7.23
N ARG A 121 1.42 13.15 7.02
CA ARG A 121 0.10 13.28 7.67
C ARG A 121 -0.91 12.23 7.22
N HIS A 122 -0.64 11.53 6.12
CA HIS A 122 -1.45 10.39 5.68
C HIS A 122 -1.21 9.14 6.53
N PHE A 123 -0.17 9.14 7.37
CA PHE A 123 0.13 8.07 8.29
C PHE A 123 -0.89 7.98 9.43
N GLY A 124 -1.29 6.75 9.80
CA GLY A 124 -2.35 6.52 10.80
C GLY A 124 -3.77 6.73 10.24
N GLY A 125 -3.94 6.67 8.92
CA GLY A 125 -5.23 6.45 8.29
C GLY A 125 -5.66 4.98 8.35
N PHE A 126 -6.94 4.72 8.06
CA PHE A 126 -7.51 3.37 8.03
C PHE A 126 -6.72 2.41 7.11
N GLY A 127 -6.31 2.89 5.92
CA GLY A 127 -5.49 2.12 4.98
C GLY A 127 -4.14 1.69 5.56
N THR A 128 -3.51 2.52 6.41
CA THR A 128 -2.27 2.12 7.10
C THR A 128 -2.51 0.96 8.06
N HIS A 129 -3.61 0.99 8.82
CA HIS A 129 -3.92 -0.09 9.76
C HIS A 129 -4.25 -1.40 9.06
N LEU A 130 -5.04 -1.35 7.98
CA LEU A 130 -5.36 -2.53 7.20
C LEU A 130 -4.09 -3.19 6.66
N ARG A 131 -3.15 -2.41 6.14
CA ARG A 131 -1.87 -2.93 5.64
C ARG A 131 -0.98 -3.49 6.75
N LEU A 132 -0.92 -2.83 7.90
CA LEU A 132 -0.21 -3.35 9.08
C LEU A 132 -0.82 -4.66 9.59
N LEU A 133 -2.15 -4.75 9.61
CA LEU A 133 -2.87 -5.95 9.98
C LEU A 133 -2.55 -7.09 8.99
N LEU A 134 -2.60 -6.82 7.69
CA LEU A 134 -2.26 -7.79 6.65
C LEU A 134 -0.80 -8.26 6.74
N ALA A 135 0.16 -7.34 6.90
CA ALA A 135 1.57 -7.68 7.07
C ALA A 135 1.82 -8.50 8.35
N MET A 136 1.13 -8.16 9.44
CA MET A 136 1.15 -8.93 10.69
C MET A 136 0.57 -10.33 10.47
N SER A 137 -0.59 -10.46 9.84
CA SER A 137 -1.23 -11.75 9.57
C SER A 137 -0.37 -12.65 8.69
N VAL A 138 0.26 -12.11 7.64
CA VAL A 138 1.22 -12.84 6.81
C VAL A 138 2.45 -13.27 7.61
N SER A 139 2.97 -12.40 8.49
CA SER A 139 4.13 -12.73 9.33
C SER A 139 3.82 -13.84 10.34
N VAL A 140 2.64 -13.80 10.96
CA VAL A 140 2.15 -14.85 11.89
C VAL A 140 1.93 -16.16 11.15
N PHE A 141 1.30 -16.12 9.97
CA PHE A 141 1.12 -17.32 9.15
C PHE A 141 2.46 -17.91 8.73
N GLY A 142 3.40 -17.08 8.29
CA GLY A 142 4.76 -17.52 7.96
C GLY A 142 5.48 -18.14 9.15
N LEU A 143 5.37 -17.54 10.34
CA LEU A 143 5.94 -18.10 11.56
C LEU A 143 5.35 -19.48 11.87
N TRP A 144 4.03 -19.62 11.81
CA TRP A 144 3.36 -20.92 11.99
C TRP A 144 3.85 -21.95 10.95
N PHE A 145 3.94 -21.56 9.68
CA PHE A 145 4.38 -22.45 8.61
C PHE A 145 5.82 -22.95 8.84
N TRP A 146 6.76 -22.06 9.17
CA TRP A 146 8.15 -22.47 9.39
C TRP A 146 8.35 -23.22 10.72
N LEU A 147 7.50 -23.03 11.72
CA LEU A 147 7.55 -23.79 12.98
C LEU A 147 6.94 -25.18 12.85
N ILE A 148 5.79 -25.28 12.17
CA ILE A 148 4.94 -26.48 12.22
C ILE A 148 4.65 -26.98 10.79
N GLY A 149 4.20 -26.10 9.89
CA GLY A 149 3.74 -26.48 8.54
C GLY A 149 4.79 -27.12 7.62
N ILE A 150 6.07 -26.76 7.75
CA ILE A 150 7.14 -27.30 6.90
C ILE A 150 7.59 -28.70 7.33
N LYS A 151 7.37 -29.08 8.60
CA LYS A 151 7.83 -30.37 9.11
C LYS A 151 7.03 -31.49 8.45
N PRO A 152 7.69 -32.51 7.88
CA PRO A 152 6.99 -33.65 7.32
C PRO A 152 6.23 -34.39 8.44
N HIS A 153 5.03 -34.89 8.13
CA HIS A 153 4.17 -35.70 9.00
C HIS A 153 3.60 -35.04 10.27
N THR A 154 4.02 -33.84 10.66
CA THR A 154 3.41 -33.14 11.82
C THR A 154 2.16 -32.35 11.47
N THR A 155 1.98 -32.05 10.18
CA THR A 155 0.80 -31.34 9.70
C THR A 155 0.09 -32.14 8.64
N ASP A 156 -1.23 -32.01 8.61
CA ASP A 156 -2.13 -32.48 7.57
C ASP A 156 -1.87 -31.87 6.16
N ILE A 157 -0.79 -31.11 6.01
CA ILE A 157 -0.30 -30.63 4.71
C ILE A 157 0.17 -31.85 3.95
N LEU A 158 -0.34 -31.99 2.73
CA LEU A 158 -0.05 -33.13 1.90
C LEU A 158 1.45 -33.15 1.58
N THR A 159 2.11 -34.21 2.05
CA THR A 159 3.50 -34.49 1.72
C THR A 159 3.50 -35.33 0.46
N ASP A 160 4.17 -34.83 -0.57
CA ASP A 160 4.34 -35.61 -1.79
C ASP A 160 5.15 -36.87 -1.46
N THR A 161 4.78 -37.99 -2.08
CA THR A 161 5.48 -39.26 -1.89
C THR A 161 6.62 -39.40 -2.91
N GLY A 162 7.69 -40.12 -2.52
CA GLY A 162 8.81 -40.42 -3.41
C GLY A 162 9.83 -39.27 -3.54
N PRO A 163 10.46 -39.06 -4.71
CA PRO A 163 11.55 -38.09 -4.89
C PRO A 163 11.14 -36.64 -4.67
N CYS A 164 9.83 -36.35 -4.69
CA CYS A 164 9.23 -35.05 -4.45
C CYS A 164 9.00 -34.75 -2.95
N ALA A 165 9.24 -35.71 -2.06
CA ALA A 165 9.03 -35.53 -0.62
C ALA A 165 9.94 -34.45 -0.02
N THR A 166 11.10 -34.21 -0.62
CA THR A 166 12.03 -33.17 -0.16
C THR A 166 11.83 -31.88 -0.93
N VAL A 167 11.28 -30.87 -0.26
CA VAL A 167 11.15 -29.53 -0.82
C VAL A 167 12.48 -28.79 -0.73
N TYR A 168 12.94 -28.23 -1.85
CA TYR A 168 14.08 -27.34 -1.93
C TYR A 168 13.62 -25.88 -2.00
N THR A 169 14.43 -24.95 -1.50
CA THR A 169 14.22 -23.51 -1.66
C THR A 169 15.53 -22.88 -2.10
N PHE A 170 15.43 -21.77 -2.84
CA PHE A 170 16.58 -20.91 -3.11
C PHE A 170 16.72 -19.88 -1.98
N MET A 171 17.94 -19.71 -1.49
CA MET A 171 18.32 -18.59 -0.61
C MET A 171 19.57 -17.91 -1.16
N PHE A 172 20.59 -18.70 -1.54
CA PHE A 172 21.74 -18.30 -2.35
C PHE A 172 22.28 -19.49 -3.15
N ALA A 173 21.98 -20.70 -2.66
CA ALA A 173 22.15 -21.97 -3.34
C ALA A 173 20.89 -22.83 -3.15
N LYS A 174 20.86 -23.99 -3.82
CA LYS A 174 19.84 -25.03 -3.60
C LYS A 174 19.96 -25.58 -2.17
N VAL A 175 19.00 -25.29 -1.31
CA VAL A 175 18.96 -25.76 0.07
C VAL A 175 17.65 -26.47 0.36
N LYS A 176 17.67 -27.47 1.25
CA LYS A 176 16.44 -28.13 1.71
C LYS A 176 15.63 -27.14 2.56
N ALA A 177 14.33 -27.01 2.30
CA ALA A 177 13.46 -26.07 3.01
C ALA A 177 13.33 -26.39 4.51
N ASP A 178 13.35 -27.68 4.87
CA ASP A 178 13.38 -28.13 6.29
C ASP A 178 14.81 -28.17 6.88
N GLY A 179 15.82 -27.68 6.14
CA GLY A 179 17.21 -27.60 6.61
C GLY A 179 17.50 -26.36 7.45
N GLY A 180 18.78 -25.96 7.53
CA GLY A 180 19.20 -24.78 8.32
C GLY A 180 18.54 -23.45 7.89
N VAL A 181 18.13 -23.33 6.61
CA VAL A 181 17.43 -22.13 6.09
C VAL A 181 16.11 -21.86 6.83
N ARG A 182 15.50 -22.91 7.37
CA ARG A 182 14.30 -22.82 8.19
C ARG A 182 14.51 -21.93 9.42
N ILE A 183 15.64 -22.07 10.10
CA ILE A 183 15.95 -21.29 11.31
C ILE A 183 16.04 -19.81 10.94
N PHE A 184 16.66 -19.50 9.79
CA PHE A 184 16.74 -18.14 9.28
C PHE A 184 15.34 -17.54 9.06
N TYR A 185 14.44 -18.27 8.35
CA TYR A 185 13.08 -17.77 8.12
C TYR A 185 12.26 -17.65 9.41
N ILE A 186 12.43 -18.54 10.39
CA ILE A 186 11.81 -18.41 11.72
C ILE A 186 12.23 -17.10 12.38
N ILE A 187 13.53 -16.80 12.41
CA ILE A 187 14.06 -15.56 12.99
C ILE A 187 13.45 -14.34 12.28
N VAL A 188 13.47 -14.34 10.94
CA VAL A 188 12.89 -13.25 10.13
C VAL A 188 11.39 -13.08 10.43
N CYS A 189 10.62 -14.17 10.49
CA CYS A 189 9.19 -14.12 10.80
C CYS A 189 8.92 -13.64 12.23
N ILE A 190 9.74 -14.01 13.22
CA ILE A 190 9.64 -13.48 14.60
C ILE A 190 9.91 -11.97 14.59
N CYS A 191 10.99 -11.53 13.96
CA CYS A 191 11.31 -10.10 13.86
C CYS A 191 10.19 -9.31 13.16
N CYS A 192 9.64 -9.83 12.07
CA CYS A 192 8.51 -9.21 11.36
C CYS A 192 7.24 -9.17 12.22
N THR A 193 6.93 -10.26 12.93
CA THR A 193 5.78 -10.34 13.83
C THR A 193 5.89 -9.33 14.97
N ILE A 194 7.06 -9.22 15.60
CA ILE A 194 7.31 -8.22 16.65
C ILE A 194 7.22 -6.81 16.07
N TYR A 195 7.85 -6.56 14.92
CA TYR A 195 7.85 -5.25 14.28
C TYR A 195 6.45 -4.79 13.88
N PHE A 196 5.75 -5.57 13.04
CA PHE A 196 4.41 -5.22 12.57
C PHE A 196 3.38 -5.26 13.70
N GLY A 197 3.54 -6.15 14.70
CA GLY A 197 2.70 -6.20 15.89
C GLY A 197 2.84 -4.92 16.72
N THR A 198 4.06 -4.52 17.03
CA THR A 198 4.34 -3.25 17.75
C THR A 198 3.77 -2.07 16.98
N MET A 199 3.99 -2.03 15.66
CA MET A 199 3.45 -0.99 14.80
C MET A 199 1.94 -0.94 14.81
N LEU A 200 1.26 -2.08 14.69
CA LEU A 200 -0.19 -2.17 14.71
C LEU A 200 -0.75 -1.69 16.06
N LEU A 201 -0.12 -2.07 17.18
CA LEU A 201 -0.51 -1.60 18.52
C LEU A 201 -0.43 -0.08 18.61
N VAL A 202 0.70 0.53 18.25
CA VAL A 202 0.81 1.99 18.39
C VAL A 202 -0.07 2.73 17.38
N SER A 203 -0.21 2.18 16.16
CA SER A 203 -1.15 2.71 15.19
C SER A 203 -2.59 2.68 15.74
N SER A 204 -2.98 1.62 16.45
CA SER A 204 -4.30 1.49 17.09
C SER A 204 -4.48 2.51 18.22
N VAL A 205 -3.45 2.77 19.03
CA VAL A 205 -3.48 3.85 20.04
C VAL A 205 -3.67 5.22 19.38
N SER A 206 -2.97 5.47 18.27
CA SER A 206 -3.11 6.73 17.52
C SER A 206 -4.51 6.90 16.93
N LEU A 207 -5.12 5.81 16.44
CA LEU A 207 -6.49 5.79 15.97
C LEU A 207 -7.47 6.11 17.08
N TYR A 208 -7.31 5.45 18.24
CA TYR A 208 -8.14 5.70 19.41
C TYR A 208 -8.07 7.17 19.84
N ALA A 209 -6.87 7.74 19.94
CA ALA A 209 -6.67 9.15 20.26
C ALA A 209 -7.34 10.08 19.23
N ARG A 210 -7.27 9.73 17.94
CA ARG A 210 -7.92 10.47 16.85
C ARG A 210 -9.45 10.41 16.94
N VAL A 211 -10.00 9.23 17.21
CA VAL A 211 -11.44 9.02 17.42
C VAL A 211 -11.91 9.80 18.64
N ALA A 212 -11.21 9.71 19.77
CA ALA A 212 -11.52 10.45 20.99
C ALA A 212 -11.53 11.97 20.75
N LYS A 213 -10.50 12.51 20.07
CA LYS A 213 -10.45 13.93 19.66
C LYS A 213 -11.61 14.28 18.73
N GLY A 214 -11.92 13.39 17.78
CA GLY A 214 -13.07 13.53 16.87
C GLY A 214 -14.40 13.63 17.63
N VAL A 215 -14.63 12.78 18.62
CA VAL A 215 -15.82 12.81 19.48
C VAL A 215 -15.89 14.11 20.29
N ILE A 216 -14.77 14.59 20.83
CA ILE A 216 -14.73 15.87 21.57
C ILE A 216 -15.06 17.05 20.64
N LEU A 217 -14.49 17.09 19.43
CA LEU A 217 -14.78 18.13 18.45
C LEU A 217 -16.22 18.07 17.93
N ALA A 218 -16.74 16.86 17.74
CA ALA A 218 -18.14 16.60 17.38
C ALA A 218 -19.09 17.16 18.43
N LYS A 219 -18.82 16.92 19.72
CA LYS A 219 -19.58 17.49 20.84
C LYS A 219 -19.54 19.02 20.87
N ARG A 220 -18.45 19.64 20.38
CA ARG A 220 -18.28 21.10 20.30
C ARG A 220 -18.81 21.71 18.99
N SER A 221 -19.44 20.93 18.12
CA SER A 221 -19.88 21.36 16.78
C SER A 221 -18.77 21.95 15.90
N LYS A 222 -17.48 21.69 16.21
CA LYS A 222 -16.32 22.18 15.45
C LYS A 222 -15.82 21.12 14.46
N TRP A 223 -16.68 20.74 13.52
CA TRP A 223 -16.37 19.68 12.54
C TRP A 223 -15.33 20.07 11.48
N ARG A 224 -15.12 21.38 11.25
CA ARG A 224 -14.16 21.89 10.24
C ARG A 224 -12.70 21.85 10.70
N THR A 225 -12.42 21.75 11.99
CA THR A 225 -11.03 21.67 12.47
C THR A 225 -10.48 20.27 12.25
N SER A 226 -9.43 20.17 11.44
CA SER A 226 -8.82 18.88 11.06
C SER A 226 -8.45 18.04 12.28
N THR A 227 -8.86 16.77 12.27
CA THR A 227 -8.48 15.78 13.29
C THR A 227 -7.07 15.21 13.06
N ARG A 228 -6.34 15.67 12.03
CA ARG A 228 -5.03 15.13 11.66
C ARG A 228 -4.01 15.39 12.79
N LEU A 229 -3.33 14.32 13.18
CA LEU A 229 -2.17 14.40 14.07
C LEU A 229 -0.96 14.87 13.25
N HIS A 230 -0.20 15.81 13.82
CA HIS A 230 1.08 16.20 13.26
C HIS A 230 2.13 15.17 13.69
N TYR A 231 2.71 14.50 12.70
CA TYR A 231 3.84 13.60 12.90
C TYR A 231 5.11 14.33 12.46
N ALA A 232 6.07 14.44 13.38
CA ALA A 232 7.39 14.96 13.05
C ALA A 232 8.25 13.82 12.52
N THR A 233 8.93 14.04 11.39
CA THR A 233 9.84 13.03 10.80
C THR A 233 11.22 13.03 11.44
N GLY A 234 11.60 14.13 12.10
CA GLY A 234 12.92 14.30 12.71
C GLY A 234 14.08 14.48 11.74
N LEU A 235 13.90 14.27 10.43
CA LEU A 235 14.98 14.33 9.43
C LEU A 235 14.90 15.58 8.56
N TYR A 236 16.06 16.05 8.11
CA TYR A 236 16.15 17.11 7.10
C TYR A 236 15.53 16.64 5.77
N THR A 237 14.93 17.55 5.01
CA THR A 237 14.34 17.26 3.68
C THR A 237 15.35 16.58 2.74
N LYS A 238 16.62 17.02 2.76
CA LYS A 238 17.73 16.42 1.97
C LYS A 238 18.04 14.98 2.39
N GLU A 239 18.14 14.71 3.68
CA GLU A 239 18.41 13.36 4.22
C GLU A 239 17.26 12.42 3.89
N LEU A 240 16.04 12.90 4.12
CA LEU A 240 14.82 12.16 3.85
C LEU A 240 14.70 11.80 2.36
N ARG A 241 15.06 12.72 1.45
CA ARG A 241 15.16 12.46 0.01
C ARG A 241 16.18 11.36 -0.31
N ARG A 242 17.36 11.37 0.31
CA ARG A 242 18.40 10.33 0.14
C ARG A 242 17.91 8.96 0.62
N ILE A 243 17.32 8.91 1.80
CA ILE A 243 16.76 7.67 2.38
C ILE A 243 15.66 7.12 1.47
N PHE A 244 14.77 7.97 0.98
CA PHE A 244 13.70 7.54 0.08
C PHE A 244 14.23 7.04 -1.27
N TYR A 245 15.26 7.67 -1.81
CA TYR A 245 15.92 7.16 -3.03
C TYR A 245 16.57 5.79 -2.78
N ALA A 246 17.31 5.64 -1.68
CA ALA A 246 17.93 4.38 -1.30
C ALA A 246 16.89 3.26 -1.09
N LEU A 247 15.79 3.55 -0.40
CA LEU A 247 14.69 2.61 -0.18
C LEU A 247 14.00 2.22 -1.48
N ARG A 248 13.83 3.15 -2.43
CA ARG A 248 13.29 2.82 -3.76
C ARG A 248 14.19 1.83 -4.50
N VAL A 249 15.50 2.07 -4.49
CA VAL A 249 16.48 1.17 -5.12
C VAL A 249 16.49 -0.20 -4.41
N ALA A 250 16.50 -0.20 -3.07
CA ALA A 250 16.45 -1.43 -2.28
C ALA A 250 15.17 -2.23 -2.54
N ASN A 251 14.01 -1.58 -2.62
CA ASN A 251 12.74 -2.22 -2.96
C ASN A 251 12.77 -2.83 -4.36
N PHE A 252 13.36 -2.15 -5.34
CA PHE A 252 13.52 -2.69 -6.69
C PHE A 252 14.41 -3.94 -6.70
N ILE A 253 15.59 -3.87 -6.04
CA ILE A 253 16.49 -5.02 -5.89
C ILE A 253 15.76 -6.17 -5.19
N TRP A 254 14.96 -5.88 -4.16
CA TRP A 254 14.20 -6.89 -3.42
C TRP A 254 13.13 -7.57 -4.27
N ILE A 255 12.46 -6.84 -5.17
CA ILE A 255 11.50 -7.41 -6.12
C ILE A 255 12.22 -8.36 -7.07
N VAL A 256 13.32 -7.92 -7.69
CA VAL A 256 14.13 -8.76 -8.58
C VAL A 256 14.62 -10.00 -7.85
N TRP A 257 15.10 -9.83 -6.63
CA TRP A 257 15.52 -10.93 -5.76
C TRP A 257 14.39 -11.92 -5.47
N SER A 258 13.19 -11.43 -5.16
CA SER A 258 12.02 -12.28 -4.91
C SER A 258 11.62 -13.09 -6.15
N VAL A 259 11.73 -12.50 -7.35
CA VAL A 259 11.50 -13.20 -8.61
C VAL A 259 12.53 -14.31 -8.81
N ILE A 260 13.81 -14.03 -8.60
CA ILE A 260 14.89 -15.02 -8.68
C ILE A 260 14.66 -16.15 -7.67
N MET A 261 14.31 -15.81 -6.42
CA MET A 261 14.02 -16.82 -5.39
C MET A 261 12.89 -17.76 -5.79
N ILE A 262 11.80 -17.23 -6.34
CA ILE A 262 10.65 -18.04 -6.77
C ILE A 262 11.04 -18.94 -7.95
N GLU A 263 11.69 -18.39 -8.99
CA GLU A 263 12.07 -19.14 -10.19
C GLU A 263 13.09 -20.24 -9.89
N CYS A 264 14.12 -19.93 -9.12
CA CYS A 264 15.09 -20.94 -8.73
C CYS A 264 14.44 -22.01 -7.83
N THR A 265 13.51 -21.63 -6.95
CA THR A 265 12.76 -22.60 -6.13
C THR A 265 11.91 -23.51 -7.00
N LEU A 266 11.18 -22.99 -7.99
CA LEU A 266 10.41 -23.81 -8.93
C LEU A 266 11.30 -24.78 -9.72
N ASN A 267 12.40 -24.26 -10.30
CA ASN A 267 13.33 -25.06 -11.08
C ASN A 267 14.00 -26.16 -10.24
N PHE A 268 14.38 -25.88 -8.99
CA PHE A 268 15.00 -26.86 -8.10
C PHE A 268 14.08 -27.99 -7.65
N ASN A 269 12.77 -27.77 -7.71
CA ASN A 269 11.75 -28.77 -7.42
C ASN A 269 11.13 -29.35 -8.69
N HIS A 270 11.74 -29.13 -9.87
CA HIS A 270 11.31 -29.73 -11.13
C HIS A 270 9.85 -29.43 -11.50
N VAL A 271 9.35 -28.24 -11.14
CA VAL A 271 8.03 -27.76 -11.58
C VAL A 271 8.19 -27.17 -12.99
N LYS A 272 7.75 -27.88 -14.03
CA LYS A 272 7.95 -27.48 -15.44
C LYS A 272 6.64 -27.00 -16.09
N GLY A 273 5.53 -27.63 -15.76
CA GLY A 273 4.17 -27.25 -16.07
C GLY A 273 3.70 -26.18 -15.11
N VAL A 274 3.87 -24.91 -15.51
CA VAL A 274 3.28 -23.78 -14.80
C VAL A 274 1.80 -23.65 -15.13
N LEU A 275 1.35 -24.15 -16.29
CA LEU A 275 -0.04 -24.09 -16.74
C LEU A 275 -0.79 -25.39 -16.41
N GLY A 276 -2.06 -25.27 -16.02
CA GLY A 276 -2.95 -26.40 -15.79
C GLY A 276 -3.15 -27.33 -17.01
N PRO A 277 -3.83 -28.48 -16.82
CA PRO A 277 -3.98 -29.51 -17.85
C PRO A 277 -4.47 -28.94 -19.19
N GLY A 278 -3.70 -29.18 -20.27
CA GLY A 278 -4.00 -28.67 -21.60
C GLY A 278 -3.59 -27.20 -21.83
N ASN A 279 -2.61 -26.69 -21.09
CA ASN A 279 -2.12 -25.30 -21.17
C ASN A 279 -3.21 -24.25 -20.92
N ARG A 280 -4.17 -24.56 -20.03
CA ARG A 280 -5.30 -23.67 -19.70
C ARG A 280 -5.17 -23.13 -18.28
N ILE A 281 -5.57 -21.87 -18.11
CA ILE A 281 -5.75 -21.24 -16.80
C ILE A 281 -6.95 -21.90 -16.13
N PHE A 282 -6.70 -22.70 -15.10
CA PHE A 282 -7.74 -23.57 -14.52
C PHE A 282 -8.31 -23.00 -13.21
N PHE A 283 -7.50 -22.30 -12.41
CA PHE A 283 -7.93 -21.83 -11.09
C PHE A 283 -8.17 -20.30 -11.03
N PRO A 284 -9.24 -19.85 -10.35
CA PRO A 284 -9.46 -18.43 -10.08
C PRO A 284 -8.29 -17.75 -9.35
N SER A 285 -7.53 -18.50 -8.56
CA SER A 285 -6.32 -18.01 -7.87
C SER A 285 -5.20 -17.62 -8.83
N GLN A 286 -5.26 -18.02 -10.09
CA GLN A 286 -4.30 -17.70 -11.16
C GLN A 286 -4.84 -16.53 -11.99
N LEU A 287 -6.11 -16.64 -12.35
CA LEU A 287 -6.80 -15.68 -13.19
C LEU A 287 -6.86 -14.32 -12.50
N ILE A 288 -7.19 -14.26 -11.21
CA ILE A 288 -7.33 -13.00 -10.48
C ILE A 288 -5.99 -12.24 -10.43
N PRO A 289 -4.88 -12.83 -9.95
CA PRO A 289 -3.60 -12.13 -9.94
C PRO A 289 -3.05 -11.83 -11.32
N MET A 290 -3.29 -12.69 -12.32
CA MET A 290 -2.89 -12.43 -13.69
C MET A 290 -3.66 -11.26 -14.30
N ILE A 291 -4.97 -11.19 -14.09
CA ILE A 291 -5.83 -10.09 -14.55
C ILE A 291 -5.40 -8.79 -13.87
N ILE A 292 -5.25 -8.79 -12.55
CA ILE A 292 -4.77 -7.63 -11.78
C ILE A 292 -3.38 -7.22 -12.30
N GLY A 293 -2.53 -8.21 -12.54
CA GLY A 293 -1.20 -8.08 -13.11
C GLY A 293 -1.18 -7.35 -14.44
N ALA A 294 -1.95 -7.87 -15.40
CA ALA A 294 -2.07 -7.37 -16.75
C ALA A 294 -2.70 -5.97 -16.78
N PHE A 295 -3.78 -5.72 -16.04
CA PHE A 295 -4.39 -4.39 -15.97
C PHE A 295 -3.45 -3.36 -15.34
N SER A 296 -2.68 -3.74 -14.33
CA SER A 296 -1.67 -2.87 -13.72
C SER A 296 -0.54 -2.55 -14.70
N PHE A 297 -0.10 -3.53 -15.49
CA PHE A 297 0.91 -3.35 -16.54
C PHE A 297 0.39 -2.47 -17.68
N VAL A 298 -0.83 -2.71 -18.19
CA VAL A 298 -1.45 -1.88 -19.24
C VAL A 298 -1.60 -0.43 -18.78
N ARG A 299 -2.10 -0.21 -17.55
CA ARG A 299 -2.21 1.12 -16.95
C ARG A 299 -0.85 1.82 -16.87
N LEU A 300 0.20 1.07 -16.52
CA LEU A 300 1.55 1.60 -16.49
C LEU A 300 2.06 1.98 -17.88
N CYS A 301 1.95 1.08 -18.86
CA CYS A 301 2.36 1.35 -20.23
C CYS A 301 1.65 2.60 -20.75
N TYR A 302 0.35 2.74 -20.48
CA TYR A 302 -0.42 3.94 -20.78
C TYR A 302 0.20 5.19 -20.15
N LYS A 303 0.53 5.18 -18.85
CA LYS A 303 1.14 6.33 -18.17
C LYS A 303 2.56 6.64 -18.65
N LEU A 304 3.33 5.63 -19.01
CA LEU A 304 4.64 5.83 -19.63
C LEU A 304 4.48 6.47 -21.00
N LEU A 305 3.57 5.96 -21.84
CA LEU A 305 3.25 6.54 -23.14
C LEU A 305 2.73 7.97 -23.00
N GLU A 306 1.87 8.25 -22.03
CA GLU A 306 1.35 9.60 -21.73
C GLU A 306 2.47 10.55 -21.30
N LYS A 307 3.46 10.07 -20.53
CA LYS A 307 4.63 10.89 -20.17
C LYS A 307 5.59 11.13 -21.34
N TRP A 308 5.64 10.20 -22.28
CA TRP A 308 6.47 10.29 -23.50
C TRP A 308 5.77 11.09 -24.61
N ARG A 309 4.44 11.22 -24.56
CA ARG A 309 3.65 12.07 -25.45
C ARG A 309 4.06 13.54 -25.23
N ASP A 310 4.20 14.26 -26.34
CA ASP A 310 4.60 15.67 -26.33
C ASP A 310 3.57 16.47 -25.50
N PRO A 311 3.99 17.34 -24.55
CA PRO A 311 3.06 18.20 -23.81
C PRO A 311 2.12 19.03 -24.69
N ASP A 312 2.47 19.27 -25.95
CA ASP A 312 1.66 20.02 -26.91
C ASP A 312 0.58 19.16 -27.61
N ASP A 313 0.65 17.83 -27.50
CA ASP A 313 -0.40 16.94 -28.00
C ASP A 313 -1.54 16.82 -26.98
N GLU A 314 -2.56 17.68 -27.10
CA GLU A 314 -3.77 17.61 -26.28
C GLU A 314 -4.29 16.16 -26.17
N PRO A 315 -4.64 15.68 -24.96
CA PRO A 315 -5.13 14.32 -24.80
C PRO A 315 -6.43 14.15 -25.59
N SER A 316 -6.42 13.24 -26.56
CA SER A 316 -7.57 12.92 -27.42
C SER A 316 -8.75 12.26 -26.68
N LEU A 317 -8.56 11.94 -25.40
CA LEU A 317 -9.61 11.54 -24.47
C LEU A 317 -9.95 12.75 -23.61
N PRO A 318 -11.21 13.24 -23.65
CA PRO A 318 -11.63 14.32 -22.78
C PRO A 318 -11.39 13.89 -21.34
N THR A 319 -10.44 14.56 -20.67
CA THR A 319 -10.21 14.38 -19.24
C THR A 319 -11.53 14.70 -18.56
N ASP A 320 -12.15 13.67 -17.96
CA ASP A 320 -13.53 13.67 -17.46
C ASP A 320 -14.13 15.06 -17.27
N VAL A 321 -14.99 15.39 -18.22
CA VAL A 321 -15.88 16.56 -18.31
C VAL A 321 -16.74 16.75 -17.05
N HIS A 322 -16.72 15.80 -16.10
CA HIS A 322 -17.32 15.94 -14.78
C HIS A 322 -16.63 16.95 -13.86
N THR A 323 -15.39 17.40 -14.14
CA THR A 323 -14.75 18.43 -13.29
C THR A 323 -14.83 19.84 -13.88
N SER A 324 -15.16 19.99 -15.18
CA SER A 324 -15.18 21.30 -15.86
C SER A 324 -16.58 21.83 -16.20
N ILE A 325 -17.65 21.00 -16.25
CA ILE A 325 -19.02 21.49 -16.52
C ILE A 325 -19.61 22.31 -15.36
N LEU A 326 -19.11 22.18 -14.13
CA LEU A 326 -19.63 22.94 -12.97
C LEU A 326 -18.97 24.31 -12.76
N THR A 327 -18.04 24.74 -13.61
CA THR A 327 -17.39 26.06 -13.50
C THR A 327 -17.77 27.06 -14.58
N SER A 328 -18.70 26.74 -15.49
CA SER A 328 -19.23 27.71 -16.46
C SER A 328 -20.74 27.57 -16.69
N SER A 329 -21.55 27.90 -15.68
CA SER A 329 -22.88 28.47 -15.96
C SER A 329 -23.25 29.47 -14.88
N GLN A 330 -23.24 30.74 -15.27
CA GLN A 330 -23.96 31.79 -14.57
C GLN A 330 -25.45 31.43 -14.42
N SER A 331 -26.05 31.92 -13.33
CA SER A 331 -27.49 32.11 -13.11
C SER A 331 -28.42 30.89 -13.11
N SER A 332 -28.78 30.40 -11.93
CA SER A 332 -30.13 30.53 -11.34
C SER A 332 -30.31 29.53 -10.19
N GLU A 333 -30.91 30.03 -9.12
CA GLU A 333 -31.10 29.36 -7.84
C GLU A 333 -32.13 28.23 -7.97
N THR A 334 -31.73 26.99 -7.64
CA THR A 334 -32.67 26.02 -7.07
C THR A 334 -31.90 25.06 -6.15
N PRO A 335 -32.09 25.11 -4.83
CA PRO A 335 -31.36 24.25 -3.91
C PRO A 335 -31.93 22.82 -3.97
N GLN A 336 -31.34 21.96 -4.79
CA GLN A 336 -31.57 20.53 -4.68
C GLN A 336 -31.01 20.02 -3.35
N GLN A 337 -31.91 19.86 -2.38
CA GLN A 337 -31.64 19.18 -1.12
C GLN A 337 -31.32 17.70 -1.37
N PHE A 338 -30.04 17.40 -1.56
CA PHE A 338 -29.56 16.03 -1.48
C PHE A 338 -29.81 15.48 -0.07
N ARG A 339 -30.66 14.45 -0.02
CA ARG A 339 -31.11 13.73 1.17
C ARG A 339 -29.91 13.33 2.04
N LYS A 340 -29.87 13.85 3.27
CA LYS A 340 -28.91 13.52 4.33
C LYS A 340 -28.95 12.03 4.67
N LYS A 341 -28.28 11.17 3.90
CA LYS A 341 -27.93 9.83 4.37
C LYS A 341 -26.42 9.63 4.35
N THR A 342 -25.97 9.09 5.49
CA THR A 342 -24.63 8.66 5.90
C THR A 342 -23.55 9.73 6.20
N ARG A 343 -23.75 10.46 7.30
CA ARG A 343 -22.72 11.26 7.99
C ARG A 343 -21.53 10.42 8.51
N LEU A 344 -21.72 9.11 8.72
CA LEU A 344 -20.67 8.21 9.23
C LEU A 344 -19.55 7.95 8.21
N PHE A 345 -19.86 7.84 6.92
CA PHE A 345 -18.83 7.59 5.89
C PHE A 345 -17.92 8.81 5.65
N LYS A 346 -18.37 10.04 5.93
CA LYS A 346 -17.51 11.24 5.88
C LYS A 346 -16.40 11.24 6.93
N LEU A 347 -16.52 10.45 8.01
CA LEU A 347 -15.47 10.31 9.02
C LEU A 347 -14.32 9.40 8.54
N LEU A 348 -14.61 8.52 7.58
CA LEU A 348 -13.70 7.48 7.08
C LEU A 348 -13.14 7.79 5.69
N ALA A 349 -13.84 8.61 4.90
CA ALA A 349 -13.36 9.03 3.60
C ALA A 349 -12.09 9.90 3.75
N PRO A 350 -11.02 9.65 2.99
CA PRO A 350 -9.92 10.60 2.86
C PRO A 350 -10.50 11.94 2.36
N PRO A 351 -10.05 13.09 2.87
CA PRO A 351 -10.51 14.37 2.36
C PRO A 351 -10.09 14.44 0.89
N THR A 352 -11.05 14.35 -0.02
CA THR A 352 -10.89 14.87 -1.37
C THR A 352 -10.82 16.38 -1.21
N ASP A 353 -9.60 16.90 -1.08
CA ASP A 353 -9.36 18.33 -1.23
C ASP A 353 -9.85 18.68 -2.63
N THR A 354 -11.05 19.25 -2.66
CA THR A 354 -11.70 19.79 -3.85
C THR A 354 -10.89 21.00 -4.23
N LEU A 355 -9.85 20.78 -5.06
CA LEU A 355 -9.30 21.63 -6.14
C LEU A 355 -9.32 23.16 -5.98
N VAL A 356 -9.38 23.71 -4.77
CA VAL A 356 -8.98 25.09 -4.52
C VAL A 356 -7.47 25.05 -4.49
N ARG A 357 -6.88 25.11 -5.68
CA ARG A 357 -5.44 25.30 -5.93
C ARG A 357 -5.09 26.67 -5.36
N GLY A 358 -4.94 26.73 -4.04
CA GLY A 358 -4.45 27.91 -3.34
C GLY A 358 -3.08 28.33 -3.90
N PRO A 359 -2.65 29.57 -3.63
CA PRO A 359 -1.36 30.06 -4.10
C PRO A 359 -0.29 29.02 -3.78
N LYS A 360 0.49 28.62 -4.80
CA LYS A 360 1.61 27.68 -4.67
C LYS A 360 2.40 28.08 -3.43
N GLU A 361 2.26 27.33 -2.34
CA GLU A 361 3.08 27.53 -1.14
C GLU A 361 4.54 27.52 -1.59
N ALA A 362 5.32 28.47 -1.05
CA ALA A 362 6.74 28.57 -1.34
C ALA A 362 7.37 27.18 -1.25
N THR A 363 8.18 26.84 -2.26
CA THR A 363 8.94 25.59 -2.29
C THR A 363 9.66 25.44 -0.94
N PRO A 364 9.41 24.35 -0.19
CA PRO A 364 9.98 24.17 1.14
C PRO A 364 11.51 24.30 1.06
N GLU A 365 12.09 25.09 1.96
CA GLU A 365 13.54 25.28 1.95
C GLU A 365 14.22 23.96 2.35
N ASP A 366 15.31 23.62 1.68
CA ASP A 366 16.01 22.35 1.87
C ASP A 366 16.53 22.11 3.31
N ASN A 367 16.56 23.17 4.14
CA ASN A 367 17.05 23.18 5.51
C ASN A 367 15.93 23.17 6.56
N ASP A 368 14.66 23.14 6.14
CA ASP A 368 13.53 23.10 7.08
C ASP A 368 13.51 21.76 7.84
N ILE A 369 13.64 21.86 9.16
CA ILE A 369 13.35 20.78 10.13
C ILE A 369 12.06 21.12 10.84
N ASP A 370 11.27 20.09 11.13
CA ASP A 370 10.11 20.21 12.03
C ASP A 370 10.60 20.74 13.39
N ASP A 371 10.10 21.91 13.80
CA ASP A 371 10.56 22.62 15.00
C ASP A 371 10.52 21.74 16.26
N LEU A 372 9.60 20.78 16.31
CA LEU A 372 9.48 19.79 17.39
C LEU A 372 10.73 18.91 17.57
N MET A 373 11.55 18.75 16.53
CA MET A 373 12.70 17.84 16.51
C MET A 373 14.03 18.57 16.34
N ARG A 374 14.04 19.90 16.27
CA ARG A 374 15.25 20.70 16.01
C ARG A 374 16.35 20.47 17.06
N ASN A 375 15.97 20.27 18.32
CA ASN A 375 16.89 20.07 19.43
C ASN A 375 17.09 18.60 19.82
N ALA A 376 16.46 17.66 19.11
CA ALA A 376 16.54 16.24 19.44
C ALA A 376 17.89 15.63 18.99
N PRO A 377 18.49 14.72 19.79
CA PRO A 377 19.72 14.04 19.39
C PRO A 377 19.53 13.25 18.10
N THR A 378 20.58 13.13 17.29
CA THR A 378 20.52 12.53 15.95
C THR A 378 19.99 11.10 15.95
N SER A 379 20.45 10.25 16.89
CA SER A 379 19.95 8.88 17.06
C SER A 379 18.44 8.81 17.24
N LEU A 380 17.91 9.77 18.01
CA LEU A 380 16.50 9.88 18.32
C LEU A 380 15.68 10.33 17.11
N ARG A 381 16.21 11.28 16.33
CA ARG A 381 15.63 11.73 15.06
C ARG A 381 15.50 10.59 14.06
N TYR A 382 16.55 9.78 13.92
CA TYR A 382 16.49 8.56 13.12
C TYR A 382 15.48 7.58 13.69
N LEU A 383 15.46 7.33 15.00
CA LEU A 383 14.49 6.42 15.60
C LEU A 383 13.04 6.81 15.32
N VAL A 384 12.69 8.10 15.45
CA VAL A 384 11.34 8.61 15.10
C VAL A 384 11.08 8.52 13.62
N SER A 385 12.08 8.74 12.77
CA SER A 385 11.92 8.55 11.34
C SER A 385 11.52 7.10 11.02
N TRP A 386 12.10 6.12 11.72
CA TRP A 386 11.78 4.70 11.54
C TRP A 386 10.50 4.26 12.24
N LEU A 387 10.19 4.91 13.37
CA LEU A 387 9.06 4.61 14.23
C LEU A 387 8.25 5.90 14.45
N PRO A 388 7.53 6.41 13.43
CA PRO A 388 6.88 7.74 13.45
C PRO A 388 5.86 7.92 14.58
N TRP A 389 5.36 6.85 15.17
CA TRP A 389 4.46 6.93 16.32
C TRP A 389 5.17 7.27 17.64
N LEU A 390 6.50 7.14 17.72
CA LEU A 390 7.23 7.57 18.93
C LEU A 390 7.02 9.06 19.19
N SER A 391 6.79 9.86 18.14
CA SER A 391 6.45 11.29 18.29
C SER A 391 5.11 11.53 19.00
N LEU A 392 4.26 10.50 19.15
CA LEU A 392 2.97 10.59 19.85
C LEU A 392 3.07 10.27 21.34
N LEU A 393 4.12 9.58 21.78
CA LEU A 393 4.26 9.18 23.18
C LEU A 393 4.50 10.43 24.04
N HIS A 394 3.71 10.58 25.11
CA HIS A 394 3.74 11.76 25.98
C HIS A 394 5.13 12.03 26.56
N TRP A 395 5.94 10.98 26.78
CA TRP A 395 7.31 11.08 27.28
C TRP A 395 8.23 11.94 26.39
N TRP A 396 7.85 12.13 25.13
CA TRP A 396 8.61 12.91 24.15
C TRP A 396 8.21 14.38 24.07
N LYS A 397 7.12 14.75 24.75
CA LYS A 397 6.65 16.12 24.81
C LYS A 397 7.16 16.72 26.11
N ASN A 398 8.38 17.24 26.09
CA ASN A 398 8.96 17.94 27.24
C ASN A 398 7.95 19.01 27.71
N ASP A 399 7.58 19.02 29.00
CA ASP A 399 6.53 19.93 29.50
C ASP A 399 6.90 21.42 29.30
N GLY A 400 8.19 21.74 29.20
CA GLY A 400 8.68 23.06 28.80
C GLY A 400 8.29 23.47 27.37
N ASP A 401 8.27 22.53 26.42
CA ASP A 401 7.89 22.81 25.03
C ASP A 401 6.37 22.97 24.87
N ARG A 402 5.57 22.40 25.78
CA ARG A 402 4.11 22.61 25.83
C ARG A 402 3.76 24.07 26.09
N LEU A 403 4.45 24.69 27.04
CA LEU A 403 4.28 26.11 27.38
C LEU A 403 4.71 27.02 26.22
N ASN A 404 5.83 26.71 25.58
CA ASN A 404 6.35 27.50 24.47
C ASN A 404 5.53 27.36 23.18
N PHE A 405 5.07 26.14 22.84
CA PHE A 405 4.20 25.92 21.67
C PHE A 405 2.85 26.63 21.84
N HIS A 406 2.25 26.56 23.03
CA HIS A 406 0.98 27.23 23.28
C HIS A 406 1.12 28.76 23.20
N LYS A 407 2.26 29.31 23.65
CA LYS A 407 2.60 30.75 23.56
C LYS A 407 2.91 31.19 22.13
N SER A 408 3.60 30.36 21.35
CA SER A 408 3.89 30.62 19.93
C SER A 408 2.61 30.60 19.09
N TRP A 409 1.76 29.60 19.28
CA TRP A 409 0.52 29.44 18.52
C TRP A 409 -0.48 30.56 18.83
N THR A 410 -0.64 30.94 20.10
CA THR A 410 -1.48 32.10 20.47
C THR A 410 -0.94 33.40 19.88
N ASN A 411 0.38 33.61 19.83
CA ASN A 411 0.98 34.77 19.19
C ASN A 411 0.77 34.79 17.67
N GLN A 412 0.82 33.63 17.00
CA GLN A 412 0.60 33.53 15.56
C GLN A 412 -0.87 33.76 15.19
N GLU A 413 -1.80 33.24 15.99
CA GLU A 413 -3.24 33.49 15.83
C GLU A 413 -3.59 34.96 16.11
N LYS A 414 -2.93 35.58 17.10
CA LYS A 414 -3.03 37.03 17.37
C LYS A 414 -2.51 37.87 16.21
N ARG A 415 -1.43 37.46 15.54
CA ARG A 415 -0.92 38.12 14.32
C ARG A 415 -1.85 37.94 13.11
N ARG A 416 -2.51 36.78 12.97
CA ARG A 416 -3.50 36.56 11.89
C ARG A 416 -4.80 37.33 12.12
N SER A 417 -5.22 37.49 13.36
CA SER A 417 -6.39 38.31 13.73
C SER A 417 -6.09 39.82 13.74
N CYS A 418 -4.82 40.21 13.82
CA CYS A 418 -4.37 41.60 13.73
C CYS A 418 -3.66 41.93 12.40
N SER A 419 -3.97 41.25 11.29
CA SER A 419 -3.81 41.93 9.99
C SER A 419 -4.87 43.03 10.00
N PRO A 420 -4.49 44.32 10.10
CA PRO A 420 -5.45 45.38 9.92
C PRO A 420 -6.03 45.15 8.54
N ALA A 421 -7.35 45.21 8.42
CA ALA A 421 -7.94 45.69 7.18
C ALA A 421 -7.32 47.08 6.96
N ALA A 422 -6.19 47.12 6.27
CA ALA A 422 -5.54 48.34 5.84
C ALA A 422 -6.47 48.95 4.79
N THR A 423 -7.40 49.75 5.32
CA THR A 423 -7.64 51.11 4.86
C THR A 423 -7.86 51.24 3.34
N LEU A 424 -9.02 50.78 2.88
CA LEU A 424 -9.74 51.47 1.80
C LEU A 424 -10.37 52.74 2.38
N GLN A 425 -9.55 53.71 2.79
CA GLN A 425 -10.01 55.10 2.87
C GLN A 425 -9.93 55.64 1.44
N GLY A 426 -11.11 55.79 0.83
CA GLY A 426 -11.25 56.41 -0.46
C GLY A 426 -10.67 57.82 -0.43
N THR A 427 -9.70 58.07 -1.31
CA THR A 427 -9.43 59.40 -1.84
C THR A 427 -10.68 59.88 -2.57
N PRO A 428 -11.22 61.08 -2.27
CA PRO A 428 -12.31 61.66 -3.03
C PRO A 428 -11.80 61.97 -4.44
N THR A 429 -12.31 61.24 -5.43
CA THR A 429 -12.08 61.57 -6.85
C THR A 429 -13.03 62.69 -7.24
N SER A 430 -12.45 63.78 -7.74
CA SER A 430 -13.17 64.90 -8.33
C SER A 430 -14.02 64.42 -9.50
N ALA A 431 -15.28 64.87 -9.54
CA ALA A 431 -16.25 64.55 -10.57
C ALA A 431 -15.88 65.22 -11.89
N THR A 432 -15.25 64.48 -12.81
CA THR A 432 -15.29 64.79 -14.25
C THR A 432 -15.01 63.54 -15.07
N PHE A 433 -15.94 62.59 -15.04
CA PHE A 433 -15.96 61.50 -16.02
C PHE A 433 -17.00 61.83 -17.09
N ALA A 434 -16.53 62.36 -18.21
CA ALA A 434 -17.33 62.56 -19.41
C ALA A 434 -17.64 61.19 -20.03
N ASN A 435 -18.92 60.87 -20.14
CA ASN A 435 -19.41 59.65 -20.79
C ASN A 435 -19.23 59.77 -22.32
N PRO A 436 -18.39 58.94 -22.97
CA PRO A 436 -18.10 59.05 -24.40
C PRO A 436 -19.15 58.38 -25.32
N TYR A 437 -20.25 57.85 -24.78
CA TYR A 437 -21.31 57.24 -25.59
C TYR A 437 -22.59 58.08 -25.56
N LYS A 438 -22.53 59.25 -26.22
CA LYS A 438 -23.74 59.97 -26.66
C LYS A 438 -23.85 59.79 -28.17
N ALA A 439 -24.62 58.79 -28.58
CA ALA A 439 -24.96 58.58 -29.98
C ALA A 439 -25.81 59.75 -30.47
N SER A 440 -25.28 60.49 -31.43
CA SER A 440 -26.00 61.46 -32.25
C SER A 440 -26.84 60.70 -33.29
N LEU A 441 -28.16 60.76 -33.15
CA LEU A 441 -29.09 60.45 -34.25
C LEU A 441 -29.52 61.78 -34.88
N PRO A 442 -29.39 61.95 -36.21
CA PRO A 442 -29.93 63.10 -36.93
C PRO A 442 -31.42 62.89 -37.26
N GLU A 443 -32.16 63.98 -37.04
CA GLU A 443 -33.53 64.39 -37.45
C GLU A 443 -34.68 63.38 -37.51
#